data_AF-A0A918HR75-F1
#
_entry.id   AF-A0A918HR75-F1
#
_cell.length_a   1.000
_cell.length_b   1.000
_cell.length_c   1.000
_cell.angle_alpha   90.00
_cell.angle_beta   90.00
_cell.angle_gamma   90.00
#
_symmetry.space_group_name_H-M   'P 1'
#
loop_
_entity.id
_entity.type
_entity.pdbx_description
1 polymer ?
#
loop_
_entity_poly.entity_id
_entity_poly.type
_entity_poly.pdbx_seq_one_letter_code
_entity_poly.pdbx_strand_id
1 'polypeptide(L)'
;MAIIAGIGTLLFTGVATYYSAEIAKDQLDQSREDADREERSQASRFSFWQHFDYVSSDPQDSYELHLINRSPDPIPQFFMLMEMQVMLPDGINSKSVGVQFENRSMAPCTEWVIFGRNMQYQDPDSGKWRKMVNAGRLMIPFIDRNSVEWLRTVDQLSQDEELSETFSEDLTEGYVGRVVGKRQEKAVEGCGSAPD
;
A
#
# COMPACT_ATOMS: atom_id res chain seq x y z
N MET A 1 30.09 -62.17 -22.79
CA MET A 1 29.69 -61.44 -21.57
C MET A 1 29.81 -59.93 -21.76
N ALA A 2 29.11 -59.35 -22.74
CA ALA A 2 29.18 -57.89 -23.03
C ALA A 2 27.81 -57.21 -23.03
N ILE A 3 26.72 -57.99 -23.12
CA ILE A 3 25.35 -57.46 -23.24
C ILE A 3 24.74 -57.14 -21.86
N ILE A 4 25.26 -57.72 -20.77
CA ILE A 4 24.76 -57.47 -19.40
C ILE A 4 25.24 -56.12 -18.84
N ALA A 5 26.39 -55.62 -19.31
CA ALA A 5 26.92 -54.33 -18.87
C ALA A 5 26.11 -53.13 -19.39
N GLY A 6 25.49 -53.22 -20.58
CA GLY A 6 24.74 -52.11 -21.17
C GLY A 6 23.36 -51.85 -20.54
N ILE A 7 22.71 -52.89 -20.00
CA ILE A 7 21.38 -52.77 -19.37
C ILE A 7 21.48 -52.11 -17.99
N GLY A 8 22.56 -52.38 -17.24
CA GLY A 8 22.80 -51.76 -15.94
C GLY A 8 22.96 -50.23 -16.04
N THR A 9 23.73 -49.75 -17.02
CA THR A 9 23.99 -48.31 -17.19
C THR A 9 22.73 -47.51 -17.52
N LEU A 10 21.82 -48.07 -18.32
CA LEU A 10 20.56 -47.41 -18.68
C LEU A 10 19.62 -47.22 -17.48
N LEU A 11 19.57 -48.21 -16.57
CA LEU A 11 18.78 -48.11 -15.35
C LEU A 11 19.34 -47.06 -14.39
N PHE A 12 20.67 -47.00 -14.23
CA PHE A 12 21.32 -45.97 -13.42
C PHE A 12 21.10 -44.55 -13.96
N THR A 13 21.17 -44.35 -15.28
CA THR A 13 20.88 -43.05 -15.91
C THR A 13 19.42 -42.63 -15.72
N GLY A 14 18.48 -43.58 -15.79
CA GLY A 14 17.06 -43.30 -15.56
C GLY A 14 16.78 -42.81 -14.14
N VAL A 15 17.36 -43.48 -13.13
CA VAL A 15 17.21 -43.09 -11.71
C VAL A 15 17.86 -41.74 -11.45
N ALA A 16 19.07 -41.49 -11.98
CA ALA A 16 19.75 -40.21 -11.82
C ALA A 16 18.96 -39.05 -12.45
N THR A 17 18.35 -39.27 -13.62
CA THR A 17 17.52 -38.25 -14.30
C THR A 17 16.25 -37.94 -13.51
N TYR A 18 15.60 -38.96 -12.93
CA TYR A 18 14.39 -38.78 -12.13
C TYR A 18 14.66 -37.91 -10.88
N TYR A 19 15.69 -38.24 -10.10
CA TYR A 19 16.05 -37.44 -8.93
C TYR A 19 16.51 -36.02 -9.30
N SER A 20 17.20 -35.86 -10.44
CA SER A 20 17.60 -34.54 -10.92
C SER A 20 16.38 -33.66 -11.27
N ALA A 21 15.33 -34.26 -11.86
CA ALA A 21 14.10 -33.54 -12.17
C ALA A 21 13.32 -33.16 -10.89
N GLU A 22 13.33 -34.01 -9.87
CA GLU A 22 12.68 -33.74 -8.59
C GLU A 22 13.37 -32.61 -7.81
N ILE A 23 14.71 -32.59 -7.77
CA ILE A 23 15.49 -31.50 -7.17
C ILE A 23 15.28 -30.18 -7.92
N ALA A 24 15.24 -30.22 -9.25
CA ALA A 24 14.99 -29.01 -10.04
C ALA A 24 13.61 -28.41 -9.78
N LYS A 25 12.60 -29.25 -9.49
CA LYS A 25 11.26 -28.80 -9.11
C LYS A 25 11.25 -28.17 -7.72
N ASP A 26 11.91 -28.81 -6.74
CA ASP A 26 12.00 -28.30 -5.37
C ASP A 26 12.75 -26.95 -5.31
N GLN A 27 13.83 -26.79 -6.09
CA GLN A 27 14.54 -25.52 -6.19
C GLN A 27 13.70 -24.41 -6.83
N LEU A 28 12.86 -24.74 -7.82
CA LEU A 28 11.95 -23.77 -8.45
C LEU A 28 10.88 -23.30 -7.46
N ASP A 29 10.31 -24.22 -6.69
CA ASP A 29 9.27 -23.91 -5.72
C ASP A 29 9.84 -23.08 -4.54
N GLN A 30 11.02 -23.43 -4.02
CA GLN A 30 11.74 -22.59 -3.04
C GLN A 30 12.04 -21.19 -3.59
N SER A 31 12.51 -21.09 -4.84
CA SER A 31 12.80 -19.79 -5.47
C SER A 31 11.54 -18.93 -5.61
N ARG A 32 10.37 -19.55 -5.83
CA ARG A 32 9.08 -18.84 -5.88
C ARG A 32 8.67 -18.34 -4.51
N GLU A 33 8.75 -19.18 -3.49
CA GLU A 33 8.40 -18.78 -2.11
C GLU A 33 9.30 -17.65 -1.59
N ASP A 34 10.60 -17.71 -1.90
CA ASP A 34 11.55 -16.65 -1.52
C ASP A 34 11.27 -15.36 -2.30
N ALA A 35 10.94 -15.44 -3.60
CA ALA A 35 10.52 -14.28 -4.38
C ALA A 35 9.25 -13.64 -3.82
N ASP A 36 8.22 -14.43 -3.52
CA ASP A 36 6.97 -13.95 -2.94
C ASP A 36 7.20 -13.29 -1.56
N ARG A 37 8.10 -13.86 -0.76
CA ARG A 37 8.49 -13.30 0.54
C ARG A 37 9.23 -11.98 0.38
N GLU A 38 10.18 -11.90 -0.56
CA GLU A 38 10.92 -10.68 -0.85
C GLU A 38 10.00 -9.57 -1.38
N GLU A 39 9.07 -9.90 -2.28
CA GLU A 39 8.05 -8.99 -2.81
C GLU A 39 7.20 -8.39 -1.68
N ARG A 40 6.63 -9.26 -0.83
CA ARG A 40 5.83 -8.80 0.33
C ARG A 40 6.67 -8.02 1.34
N SER A 41 7.96 -8.31 1.46
CA SER A 41 8.86 -7.59 2.37
C SER A 41 9.11 -6.15 1.93
N GLN A 42 9.06 -5.84 0.63
CA GLN A 42 9.13 -4.47 0.13
C GLN A 42 7.84 -3.73 0.47
N ALA A 43 6.70 -4.31 0.11
CA ALA A 43 5.39 -3.71 0.32
C ALA A 43 5.10 -3.45 1.80
N SER A 44 5.59 -4.31 2.70
CA SER A 44 5.43 -4.12 4.15
C SER A 44 6.20 -2.93 4.72
N ARG A 45 7.23 -2.45 4.02
CA ARG A 45 8.04 -1.26 4.40
C ARG A 45 7.38 0.06 4.00
N PHE A 46 6.34 0.01 3.19
CA PHE A 46 5.47 1.15 2.97
C PHE A 46 4.32 1.11 3.99
N SER A 47 4.25 2.14 4.83
CA SER A 47 3.24 2.22 5.88
C SER A 47 2.78 3.66 6.08
N PHE A 48 1.71 3.82 6.86
CA PHE A 48 1.18 5.12 7.21
C PHE A 48 0.58 5.07 8.61
N TRP A 49 0.42 6.23 9.23
CA TRP A 49 -0.38 6.39 10.45
C TRP A 49 -1.00 7.79 10.49
N GLN A 50 -2.07 7.91 11.25
CA GLN A 50 -2.78 9.16 11.46
C GLN A 50 -2.50 9.66 12.88
N HIS A 51 -2.16 10.93 13.03
CA HIS A 51 -2.00 11.59 14.33
C HIS A 51 -3.06 12.68 14.47
N PHE A 52 -3.79 12.64 15.59
CA PHE A 52 -4.82 13.61 15.92
C PHE A 52 -4.42 14.41 17.16
N ASP A 53 -4.17 15.71 17.00
CA ASP A 53 -3.87 16.63 18.11
C ASP A 53 -5.14 17.31 18.62
N TYR A 54 -5.77 16.72 19.63
CA TYR A 54 -7.00 17.24 20.24
C TYR A 54 -6.81 18.54 21.04
N VAL A 55 -5.57 19.03 21.21
CA VAL A 55 -5.27 20.23 22.01
C VAL A 55 -5.26 21.49 21.14
N SER A 56 -5.10 21.36 19.82
CA SER A 56 -5.10 22.49 18.89
C SER A 56 -6.44 23.23 18.90
N SER A 57 -6.39 24.57 18.97
CA SER A 57 -7.58 25.42 18.84
C SER A 57 -8.17 25.44 17.43
N ASP A 58 -7.40 25.00 16.41
CA ASP A 58 -7.87 24.88 15.03
C ASP A 58 -8.01 23.38 14.66
N PRO A 59 -9.24 22.88 14.44
CA PRO A 59 -9.50 21.50 14.00
C PRO A 59 -8.83 21.11 12.68
N GLN A 60 -8.38 22.08 11.87
CA GLN A 60 -7.67 21.79 10.61
C GLN A 60 -6.19 21.47 10.84
N ASP A 61 -5.64 21.95 11.96
CA ASP A 61 -4.24 21.70 12.35
C ASP A 61 -4.12 20.47 13.25
N SER A 62 -5.22 19.95 13.76
CA SER A 62 -5.26 18.76 14.61
C SER A 62 -5.08 17.45 13.86
N TYR A 63 -4.84 17.44 12.55
CA TYR A 63 -4.70 16.21 11.76
C TYR A 63 -3.38 16.18 11.01
N GLU A 64 -2.60 15.12 11.24
CA GLU A 64 -1.37 14.83 10.51
C GLU A 64 -1.42 13.40 9.97
N LEU A 65 -1.30 13.27 8.65
CA LEU A 65 -1.11 12.00 7.98
C LEU A 65 0.37 11.80 7.68
N HIS A 66 0.95 10.76 8.27
CA HIS A 66 2.30 10.34 8.00
C HIS A 66 2.27 9.18 7.02
N LEU A 67 2.99 9.31 5.90
CA LEU A 67 3.30 8.22 4.99
C LEU A 67 4.79 7.97 5.05
N ILE A 68 5.22 6.72 5.11
CA ILE A 68 6.63 6.37 5.19
C ILE A 68 6.95 5.25 4.19
N ASN A 69 7.98 5.47 3.39
CA ASN A 69 8.60 4.43 2.56
C ASN A 69 9.97 4.12 3.16
N ARG A 70 10.07 3.01 3.91
CA ARG A 70 11.34 2.51 4.46
C ARG A 70 12.11 1.62 3.49
N SER A 71 11.58 1.39 2.28
CA SER A 71 12.26 0.61 1.26
C SER A 71 13.40 1.42 0.61
N PRO A 72 14.53 0.79 0.24
CA PRO A 72 15.52 1.38 -0.66
C PRO A 72 14.98 1.58 -2.08
N ASP A 73 13.80 1.02 -2.38
CA ASP A 73 13.12 1.16 -3.65
C ASP A 73 12.02 2.23 -3.60
N PRO A 74 11.79 2.96 -4.70
CA PRO A 74 10.69 3.92 -4.77
C PRO A 74 9.34 3.21 -4.81
N ILE A 75 8.30 3.92 -4.35
CA ILE A 75 6.91 3.58 -4.68
C ILE A 75 6.53 4.42 -5.89
N PRO A 76 6.49 3.86 -7.12
CA PRO A 76 6.26 4.63 -8.34
C PRO A 76 4.90 5.31 -8.36
N GLN A 77 3.89 4.69 -7.77
CA GLN A 77 2.51 5.15 -7.81
C GLN A 77 1.73 4.68 -6.59
N PHE A 78 1.05 5.61 -5.94
CA PHE A 78 0.05 5.32 -4.92
C PHE A 78 -1.10 6.33 -4.98
N PHE A 79 -2.27 5.93 -4.51
CA PHE A 79 -3.40 6.81 -4.26
C PHE A 79 -3.76 6.74 -2.78
N MET A 80 -4.42 7.79 -2.27
CA MET A 80 -4.99 7.75 -0.93
C MET A 80 -6.51 7.81 -1.07
N LEU A 81 -7.19 6.83 -0.51
CA LEU A 81 -8.64 6.77 -0.40
C LEU A 81 -9.00 6.97 1.06
N MET A 82 -9.55 8.13 1.38
CA MET A 82 -9.86 8.52 2.75
C MET A 82 -11.37 8.65 2.93
N GLU A 83 -11.91 7.98 3.94
CA GLU A 83 -13.26 8.22 4.39
C GLU A 83 -13.33 9.56 5.14
N MET A 84 -14.35 10.36 4.86
CA MET A 84 -14.55 11.65 5.50
C MET A 84 -16.02 11.86 5.87
N GLN A 85 -16.26 12.51 7.00
CA GLN A 85 -17.58 13.02 7.33
C GLN A 85 -17.75 14.43 6.76
N VAL A 86 -18.68 14.59 5.83
CA VAL A 86 -19.06 15.88 5.25
C VAL A 86 -20.40 16.32 5.82
N MET A 87 -20.47 17.57 6.29
CA MET A 87 -21.71 18.19 6.74
C MET A 87 -22.59 18.51 5.54
N LEU A 88 -23.84 18.06 5.58
CA LEU A 88 -24.85 18.36 4.56
C LEU A 88 -25.28 19.84 4.63
N PRO A 89 -25.90 20.40 3.57
CA PRO A 89 -26.32 21.80 3.53
C PRO A 89 -27.28 22.21 4.65
N ASP A 90 -27.96 21.26 5.28
CA ASP A 90 -28.83 21.50 6.43
C ASP A 90 -28.07 21.87 7.72
N GLY A 91 -26.74 21.66 7.75
CA GLY A 91 -25.87 21.95 8.89
C GLY A 91 -26.09 21.05 10.10
N ILE A 92 -26.93 20.01 10.00
CA ILE A 92 -27.29 19.11 11.11
C ILE A 92 -26.80 17.70 10.81
N ASN A 93 -26.99 17.25 9.57
CA ASN A 93 -26.65 15.90 9.17
C ASN A 93 -25.25 15.84 8.59
N SER A 94 -24.58 14.71 8.80
CA SER A 94 -23.32 14.39 8.14
C SER A 94 -23.44 13.09 7.35
N LYS A 95 -22.64 12.99 6.29
CA LYS A 95 -22.57 11.81 5.43
C LYS A 95 -21.11 11.36 5.33
N SER A 96 -20.90 10.05 5.33
CA SER A 96 -19.57 9.49 5.07
C SER A 96 -19.32 9.39 3.57
N VAL A 97 -18.20 9.96 3.11
CA VAL A 97 -17.82 10.02 1.70
C VAL A 97 -16.38 9.56 1.51
N GLY A 98 -16.10 8.93 0.38
CA GLY A 98 -14.74 8.56 0.00
C GLY A 98 -14.06 9.69 -0.74
N VAL A 99 -12.86 10.09 -0.33
CA VAL A 99 -12.07 11.12 -1.00
C VAL A 99 -10.80 10.50 -1.56
N GLN A 100 -10.67 10.55 -2.88
CA GLN A 100 -9.50 10.05 -3.60
C GLN A 100 -8.50 11.18 -3.87
N PHE A 101 -7.29 11.06 -3.31
CA PHE A 101 -6.20 11.98 -3.60
C PHE A 101 -5.38 11.50 -4.80
N GLU A 102 -4.85 12.47 -5.55
CA GLU A 102 -4.07 12.28 -6.77
C GLU A 102 -2.95 11.24 -6.66
N ASN A 103 -2.69 10.58 -7.79
CA ASN A 103 -1.56 9.66 -7.99
C ASN A 103 -0.22 10.35 -7.66
N ARG A 104 0.58 9.74 -6.80
CA ARG A 104 1.89 10.25 -6.39
C ARG A 104 2.94 9.14 -6.39
N SER A 105 4.19 9.54 -6.60
CA SER A 105 5.35 8.68 -6.38
C SER A 105 6.03 9.06 -5.07
N MET A 106 6.51 8.06 -4.33
CA MET A 106 7.27 8.26 -3.10
C MET A 106 8.71 7.81 -3.29
N ALA A 107 9.66 8.70 -2.96
CA ALA A 107 11.07 8.38 -3.04
C ALA A 107 11.46 7.29 -2.02
N PRO A 108 12.56 6.55 -2.25
CA PRO A 108 13.12 5.63 -1.28
C PRO A 108 13.40 6.31 0.06
N CYS A 109 13.27 5.59 1.16
CA CYS A 109 13.72 6.04 2.48
C CYS A 109 13.16 7.41 2.91
N THR A 110 11.92 7.74 2.53
CA THR A 110 11.31 9.05 2.84
C THR A 110 10.09 8.91 3.72
N GLU A 111 9.85 9.96 4.51
CA GLU A 111 8.62 10.19 5.25
C GLU A 111 7.98 11.47 4.71
N TRP A 112 6.69 11.40 4.41
CA TRP A 112 5.86 12.55 4.11
C TRP A 112 4.90 12.82 5.25
N VAL A 113 4.84 14.07 5.69
CA VAL A 113 3.83 14.55 6.62
C VAL A 113 2.89 15.51 5.89
N ILE A 114 1.61 15.13 5.86
CA ILE A 114 0.52 15.89 5.24
C ILE A 114 -0.41 16.39 6.35
N PHE A 115 -0.54 17.71 6.46
CA PHE A 115 -1.43 18.33 7.43
C PHE A 115 -2.85 18.43 6.88
N GLY A 116 -3.87 18.24 7.73
CA GLY A 116 -5.29 18.37 7.38
C GLY A 116 -5.63 19.71 6.72
N ARG A 117 -5.05 20.81 7.21
CA ARG A 117 -5.19 22.16 6.60
C ARG A 117 -4.77 22.24 5.13
N ASN A 118 -3.91 21.33 4.67
CA ASN A 118 -3.43 21.26 3.29
C ASN A 118 -4.26 20.32 2.42
N MET A 119 -5.20 19.56 3.01
CA MET A 119 -6.08 18.62 2.30
C MET A 119 -7.41 19.29 1.98
N GLN A 120 -7.82 19.16 0.72
CA GLN A 120 -9.09 19.69 0.23
C GLN A 120 -9.80 18.64 -0.60
N TYR A 121 -11.12 18.70 -0.64
CA TYR A 121 -11.95 17.92 -1.55
C TYR A 121 -12.83 18.83 -2.40
N GLN A 122 -13.18 18.37 -3.59
CA GLN A 122 -14.14 19.05 -4.44
C GLN A 122 -15.55 18.56 -4.10
N ASP A 123 -16.38 19.46 -3.61
CA ASP A 123 -17.80 19.22 -3.37
C ASP A 123 -18.50 19.04 -4.73
N PRO A 124 -19.20 17.92 -5.00
CA PRO A 124 -19.73 17.57 -6.31
C PRO A 124 -20.92 18.45 -6.71
N ASP A 125 -21.71 18.89 -5.73
CA ASP A 125 -22.90 19.73 -5.98
C ASP A 125 -22.50 21.14 -6.37
N SER A 126 -21.51 21.72 -5.67
CA SER A 126 -21.10 23.10 -5.85
C SER A 126 -19.87 23.28 -6.74
N GLY A 127 -19.11 22.20 -6.99
CA GLY A 127 -17.81 22.21 -7.66
C GLY A 127 -16.70 22.94 -6.88
N LYS A 128 -16.98 23.41 -5.66
CA LYS A 128 -16.05 24.22 -4.85
C LYS A 128 -15.09 23.33 -4.07
N TRP A 129 -13.86 23.80 -3.91
CA TRP A 129 -12.89 23.17 -3.03
C TRP A 129 -13.18 23.52 -1.58
N ARG A 130 -13.38 22.49 -0.75
CA ARG A 130 -13.57 22.60 0.69
C ARG A 130 -12.39 22.00 1.43
N LYS A 131 -12.08 22.57 2.59
CA LYS A 131 -11.04 22.02 3.47
C LYS A 131 -11.56 20.79 4.20
N MET A 132 -10.64 19.88 4.50
CA MET A 132 -10.90 18.75 5.37
C MET A 132 -11.07 19.21 6.82
N VAL A 133 -12.06 18.64 7.51
CA VAL A 133 -12.34 18.90 8.93
C VAL A 133 -12.31 17.64 9.79
N ASN A 134 -12.45 16.47 9.17
CA ASN A 134 -12.32 15.18 9.83
C ASN A 134 -11.81 14.13 8.83
N ALA A 135 -11.07 13.16 9.34
CA ALA A 135 -10.54 12.03 8.58
C ALA A 135 -10.94 10.73 9.30
N GLY A 136 -11.53 9.80 8.55
CA GLY A 136 -11.93 8.49 9.02
C GLY A 136 -10.91 7.43 8.61
N ARG A 137 -11.42 6.28 8.13
CA ARG A 137 -10.58 5.20 7.61
C ARG A 137 -9.75 5.69 6.42
N LEU A 138 -8.54 5.17 6.31
CA LEU A 138 -7.64 5.43 5.19
C LEU A 138 -7.21 4.11 4.57
N MET A 139 -7.27 4.06 3.25
CA MET A 139 -6.74 2.98 2.44
C MET A 139 -5.81 3.57 1.40
N ILE A 140 -4.67 2.91 1.18
CA ILE A 140 -3.64 3.34 0.24
C ILE A 140 -3.39 2.20 -0.73
N PRO A 141 -4.05 2.19 -1.91
CA PRO A 141 -3.61 1.37 -3.03
C PRO A 141 -2.28 1.91 -3.57
N PHE A 142 -1.34 1.03 -3.84
CA PHE A 142 -0.05 1.38 -4.43
C PHE A 142 0.49 0.26 -5.31
N ILE A 143 1.40 0.64 -6.21
CA ILE A 143 2.14 -0.28 -7.07
C ILE A 143 3.59 -0.27 -6.59
N ASP A 144 4.17 -1.44 -6.35
CA ASP A 144 5.57 -1.57 -5.96
C ASP A 144 6.54 -1.50 -7.16
N ARG A 145 7.82 -1.81 -6.94
CA ARG A 145 8.83 -1.76 -8.02
C ARG A 145 8.68 -2.89 -9.05
N ASN A 146 8.03 -3.98 -8.65
CA ASN A 146 7.79 -5.17 -9.45
C ASN A 146 6.44 -5.12 -10.18
N SER A 147 5.75 -3.96 -10.11
CA SER A 147 4.42 -3.75 -10.69
C SER A 147 3.32 -4.59 -10.04
N VAL A 148 3.52 -5.02 -8.78
CA VAL A 148 2.49 -5.70 -8.00
C VAL A 148 1.62 -4.64 -7.31
N GLU A 149 0.30 -4.81 -7.43
CA GLU A 149 -0.68 -3.96 -6.76
C GLU A 149 -0.90 -4.42 -5.33
N TRP A 150 -0.86 -3.46 -4.42
CA TRP A 150 -1.02 -3.68 -2.99
C TRP A 150 -2.01 -2.68 -2.42
N LEU A 151 -2.78 -3.15 -1.44
CA LEU A 151 -3.71 -2.36 -0.66
C LEU A 151 -3.21 -2.32 0.79
N ARG A 152 -2.97 -1.10 1.29
CA ARG A 152 -2.59 -0.88 2.68
C ARG A 152 -3.70 -0.19 3.45
N THR A 153 -4.12 -0.78 4.56
CA THR A 153 -4.88 -0.11 5.63
C THR A 153 -3.97 0.06 6.84
N VAL A 154 -4.51 0.61 7.93
CA VAL A 154 -3.76 0.75 9.20
C VAL A 154 -3.28 -0.63 9.68
N ASP A 155 -4.14 -1.64 9.57
CA ASP A 155 -3.92 -2.95 10.19
C ASP A 155 -3.49 -4.05 9.20
N GLN A 156 -3.68 -3.83 7.90
CA GLN A 156 -3.54 -4.89 6.91
C GLN A 156 -2.81 -4.44 5.64
N LEU A 157 -2.08 -5.40 5.05
CA LEU A 157 -1.51 -5.34 3.71
C LEU A 157 -2.04 -6.56 2.92
N SER A 158 -2.73 -6.32 1.82
CA SER A 158 -3.28 -7.36 0.95
C SER A 158 -3.10 -7.04 -0.53
N GLN A 159 -3.21 -8.06 -1.36
CA GLN A 159 -3.40 -7.94 -2.83
C GLN A 159 -4.86 -8.18 -3.22
N ASP A 160 -5.71 -8.58 -2.26
CA ASP A 160 -7.09 -9.00 -2.51
C ASP A 160 -8.04 -7.80 -2.68
N GLU A 161 -8.95 -7.91 -3.66
CA GLU A 161 -10.01 -6.95 -3.93
C GLU A 161 -11.03 -6.87 -2.77
N GLU A 162 -11.16 -7.91 -1.93
CA GLU A 162 -12.07 -7.96 -0.79
C GLU A 162 -11.87 -6.76 0.17
N LEU A 163 -10.63 -6.32 0.38
CA LEU A 163 -10.35 -5.14 1.19
C LEU A 163 -10.89 -3.85 0.57
N SER A 164 -10.80 -3.74 -0.76
CA SER A 164 -11.31 -2.59 -1.50
C SER A 164 -12.84 -2.56 -1.47
N GLU A 165 -13.48 -3.72 -1.62
CA GLU A 165 -14.93 -3.87 -1.51
C GLU A 165 -15.40 -3.47 -0.10
N THR A 166 -14.80 -4.04 0.95
CA THR A 166 -15.11 -3.74 2.35
C THR A 166 -14.93 -2.25 2.67
N PHE A 167 -13.88 -1.61 2.14
CA PHE A 167 -13.67 -0.17 2.32
C PHE A 167 -14.75 0.66 1.62
N SER A 168 -15.26 0.19 0.48
CA SER A 168 -16.22 0.92 -0.36
C SER A 168 -17.68 0.71 0.03
N GLU A 169 -18.03 -0.40 0.68
CA GLU A 169 -19.41 -0.73 1.07
C GLU A 169 -20.07 0.36 1.93
N ASP A 170 -19.29 1.03 2.80
CA ASP A 170 -19.80 2.10 3.67
C ASP A 170 -19.73 3.49 3.02
N LEU A 171 -19.08 3.62 1.85
CA LEU A 171 -18.90 4.89 1.18
C LEU A 171 -20.09 5.18 0.29
N THR A 172 -20.80 6.24 0.65
CA THR A 172 -22.03 6.59 -0.06
C THR A 172 -21.78 7.25 -1.42
N GLU A 173 -20.63 7.88 -1.61
CA GLU A 173 -20.22 8.63 -2.81
C GLU A 173 -18.69 8.82 -2.83
N GLY A 174 -18.11 8.97 -4.03
CA GLY A 174 -16.70 9.25 -4.25
C GLY A 174 -16.45 10.71 -4.66
N TYR A 175 -15.47 11.34 -4.03
CA TYR A 175 -15.09 12.75 -4.17
C TYR A 175 -13.62 12.84 -4.58
N VAL A 176 -13.27 13.91 -5.31
CA VAL A 176 -11.88 14.17 -5.70
C VAL A 176 -11.19 15.01 -4.63
N GLY A 177 -10.07 14.50 -4.12
CA GLY A 177 -9.21 15.15 -3.15
C GLY A 177 -7.93 15.71 -3.76
N ARG A 178 -7.38 16.76 -3.16
CA ARG A 178 -6.05 17.30 -3.48
C ARG A 178 -5.31 17.77 -2.25
N VAL A 179 -3.99 17.84 -2.36
CA VAL A 179 -3.11 18.45 -1.36
C VAL A 179 -2.55 19.76 -1.93
N VAL A 180 -2.99 20.91 -1.41
CA VAL A 180 -2.65 22.25 -1.93
C VAL A 180 -1.42 22.89 -1.27
N GLY A 181 -0.97 22.35 -0.14
CA GLY A 181 0.17 22.88 0.62
C GLY A 181 1.48 22.14 0.36
N LYS A 182 2.57 22.69 0.90
CA LYS A 182 3.85 21.98 0.96
C LYS A 182 3.69 20.79 1.92
N ARG A 183 3.98 19.58 1.42
CA ARG A 183 4.25 18.42 2.28
C ARG A 183 5.58 18.65 2.99
N GLN A 184 5.69 18.20 4.23
CA GLN A 184 7.01 18.05 4.84
C GLN A 184 7.57 16.71 4.40
N GLU A 185 8.79 16.73 3.91
CA GLU A 185 9.51 15.53 3.46
C GLU A 185 10.77 15.39 4.31
N LYS A 186 10.95 14.21 4.91
CA LYS A 186 12.07 13.89 5.78
C LYS A 186 12.73 12.60 5.30
N ALA A 187 14.05 12.52 5.45
CA ALA A 187 14.76 11.26 5.25
C ALA A 187 14.53 10.36 6.47
N VAL A 188 14.36 9.06 6.22
CA VAL A 188 14.14 8.05 7.25
C VAL A 188 15.46 7.39 7.61
N GLU A 189 15.77 7.32 8.90
CA GLU A 189 16.90 6.55 9.41
C GLU A 189 16.61 5.04 9.34
N GLY A 190 17.62 4.21 9.10
CA GLY A 190 17.44 2.75 9.04
C GLY A 190 16.75 2.23 7.77
N CYS A 191 17.00 2.87 6.62
CA CYS A 191 16.41 2.42 5.36
C CYS A 191 16.81 0.99 5.00
N GLY A 192 15.82 0.18 4.58
CA GLY A 192 16.00 -1.23 4.25
C GLY A 192 16.04 -2.17 5.46
N SER A 193 16.07 -1.65 6.69
CA SER A 193 15.85 -2.45 7.89
C SER A 193 14.39 -2.93 7.94
N ALA A 194 14.18 -4.14 8.44
CA ALA A 194 12.82 -4.61 8.71
C ALA A 194 12.16 -3.69 9.74
N PRO A 195 10.84 -3.42 9.64
CA PRO A 195 10.12 -2.77 10.72
C PRO A 195 10.25 -3.64 11.99
N ASP A 196 10.73 -3.03 13.08
CA ASP A 196 10.79 -3.65 14.41
C ASP A 196 9.39 -4.04 14.92
#